data_AF-K0CEJ4-F1
#
_entry.id   AF-K0CEJ4-F1
#
_cell.length_a   1.000
_cell.length_b   1.000
_cell.length_c   1.000
_cell.angle_alpha   90.00
_cell.angle_beta   90.00
_cell.angle_gamma   90.00
#
_symmetry.space_group_name_H-M   'P 1'
#
loop_
_entity.id
_entity.type
_entity.pdbx_description
1 polymer ?
#
loop_
_entity_poly.entity_id
_entity_poly.type
_entity_poly.pdbx_seq_one_letter_code
_entity_poly.pdbx_strand_id
1 'polypeptide(L)'
;MNVEEEYNGHLLSFQWDRTFMPHRRYLFSLKVGYALRESMAEGYGAGALRKDLIAGLTVGVIAIPLSMALAIASGVPPQHGLYTAIIAGFLIALTGGSRFSVSGPTAAFVVILYPVAQSHGLPGLLMASVLAGAILVLMALCRLGRLIEYIPQAVTLGFTGGIAVVIATLQLSDFLGLNSGPAPEGYLQKWAALIQYLPGLHGPSLLVAAVTLATLILWPRLKTPLPAHLPAVLIGSLLAWGLSRYQLPVETLGSRFSFLMPDGSRGYGIPSVLPAFDWPWNHGVGGGDSDLWSWASLRELVPAAFAIAMLGAIESLLCAVVLDGMSGKRHSANSELLGQGIGNLVAPFFGGITATAAIARSAANFKAGARSPVAAMIHALVVLLGMVALGPWLAYLPMPAMAALLMMVAWNMSEAHKAVHLLRRAPLGEVLVFLTCFSLTVFLDMVVAITVGVLLAALLFMREIAAMTRISDITNSPRLRDYPIPGQWGVLKIVGPLFFAAADRVFTEADGLAAGRSGVVLYMDGVSVLDGGGISALQGFVDRCAARGCQVVVADLGFQPLKTLARAGMEPLPGQLRFSPSLDEALKTLT
;
A
#
# COMPACT_ATOMS: atom_id res chain seq x y z
N MET A 1 -65.42 2.04 5.81
CA MET A 1 -65.29 1.24 4.59
C MET A 1 -64.23 1.93 3.73
N ASN A 2 -63.00 1.43 3.91
CA ASN A 2 -61.75 1.53 3.16
C ASN A 2 -61.41 2.83 2.41
N VAL A 3 -60.55 3.64 3.03
CA VAL A 3 -59.63 4.62 2.41
C VAL A 3 -58.19 4.02 2.38
N GLU A 4 -58.07 2.70 2.52
CA GLU A 4 -56.80 1.96 2.65
C GLU A 4 -56.18 1.52 1.31
N GLU A 5 -56.84 1.79 0.17
CA GLU A 5 -56.38 1.32 -1.15
C GLU A 5 -55.58 2.34 -1.97
N GLU A 6 -55.58 3.62 -1.63
CA GLU A 6 -54.92 4.65 -2.47
C GLU A 6 -53.48 4.98 -2.04
N TYR A 7 -53.05 4.55 -0.84
CA TYR A 7 -51.69 4.80 -0.33
C TYR A 7 -50.70 3.64 -0.52
N ASN A 8 -51.15 2.45 -0.92
CA ASN A 8 -50.29 1.27 -1.09
C ASN A 8 -49.71 1.10 -2.51
N GLY A 9 -50.06 1.97 -3.47
CA GLY A 9 -49.64 1.85 -4.86
C GLY A 9 -48.24 2.41 -5.20
N HIS A 10 -47.67 3.28 -4.36
CA HIS A 10 -46.45 4.03 -4.73
C HIS A 10 -45.14 3.53 -4.09
N LEU A 11 -45.17 2.45 -3.29
CA LEU A 11 -43.98 1.95 -2.57
C LEU A 11 -43.40 0.63 -3.10
N LEU A 12 -43.92 0.04 -4.19
CA LEU A 12 -43.50 -1.30 -4.64
C LEU A 12 -43.01 -1.42 -6.09
N SER A 13 -42.57 -0.34 -6.74
CA SER A 13 -41.94 -0.43 -8.06
C SER A 13 -40.74 0.49 -8.26
N PHE A 14 -39.89 0.64 -7.25
CA PHE A 14 -38.48 0.95 -7.52
C PHE A 14 -37.79 -0.33 -8.03
N GLN A 15 -38.13 -0.72 -9.26
CA GLN A 15 -37.23 -1.55 -10.06
C GLN A 15 -35.92 -0.77 -10.15
N TRP A 16 -34.91 -1.25 -9.44
CA TRP A 16 -33.54 -0.79 -9.57
C TRP A 16 -33.10 -1.00 -10.99
N ASP A 17 -33.26 0.03 -11.81
CA ASP A 17 -32.66 0.07 -13.13
C ASP A 17 -31.13 0.05 -12.94
N ARG A 18 -30.53 -1.12 -13.15
CA ARG A 18 -29.09 -1.43 -12.95
C ARG A 18 -28.17 -0.69 -13.94
N THR A 19 -28.69 0.34 -14.59
CA THR A 19 -28.08 1.12 -15.67
C THR A 19 -27.54 2.46 -15.17
N PHE A 20 -28.02 2.99 -14.04
CA PHE A 20 -27.47 4.21 -13.43
C PHE A 20 -26.31 3.88 -12.47
N MET A 21 -25.09 3.86 -13.02
CA MET A 21 -23.76 4.08 -12.40
C MET A 21 -22.70 3.13 -13.03
N PRO A 22 -22.33 3.33 -14.31
CA PRO A 22 -21.19 2.61 -14.90
C PRO A 22 -19.89 2.78 -14.08
N HIS A 23 -19.76 3.91 -13.35
CA HIS A 23 -18.64 4.19 -12.46
C HIS A 23 -18.58 3.36 -11.16
N ARG A 24 -19.60 2.57 -10.78
CA ARG A 24 -19.48 1.70 -9.58
C ARG A 24 -19.11 0.25 -9.88
N ARG A 25 -19.21 -0.18 -11.15
CA ARG A 25 -18.96 -1.58 -11.52
C ARG A 25 -17.50 -2.01 -11.33
N TYR A 26 -16.54 -1.13 -11.61
CA TYR A 26 -15.12 -1.46 -11.43
C TYR A 26 -14.76 -1.64 -9.94
N LEU A 27 -15.36 -0.84 -9.06
CA LEU A 27 -15.09 -0.83 -7.61
C LEU A 27 -15.46 -2.12 -6.87
N PHE A 28 -16.49 -2.83 -7.32
CA PHE A 28 -16.98 -4.06 -6.67
C PHE A 28 -16.78 -5.32 -7.51
N SER A 29 -16.15 -5.20 -8.68
CA SER A 29 -15.86 -6.34 -9.53
C SER A 29 -14.78 -7.21 -8.91
N LEU A 30 -15.08 -8.51 -8.80
CA LEU A 30 -14.11 -9.56 -8.50
C LEU A 30 -14.25 -10.58 -9.62
N LYS A 31 -13.31 -10.57 -10.56
CA LYS A 31 -13.26 -11.53 -11.67
C LYS A 31 -11.82 -11.90 -11.94
N VAL A 32 -11.53 -13.20 -12.02
CA VAL A 32 -10.21 -13.69 -12.43
C VAL A 32 -9.92 -13.23 -13.86
N GLY A 33 -8.78 -12.56 -14.02
CA GLY A 33 -8.30 -12.04 -15.31
C GLY A 33 -9.18 -10.88 -15.81
N TYR A 34 -9.64 -10.01 -14.91
CA TYR A 34 -10.49 -8.87 -15.27
C TYR A 34 -9.87 -8.03 -16.38
N ALA A 35 -8.61 -7.62 -16.22
CA ALA A 35 -7.94 -6.76 -17.20
C ALA A 35 -7.75 -7.45 -18.56
N LEU A 36 -7.42 -8.74 -18.55
CA LEU A 36 -7.25 -9.52 -19.78
C LEU A 36 -8.56 -9.67 -20.54
N ARG A 37 -9.64 -10.06 -19.83
CA ARG A 37 -10.99 -10.19 -20.42
C ARG A 37 -11.47 -8.87 -21.01
N GLU A 38 -11.23 -7.76 -20.32
CA GLU A 38 -11.61 -6.42 -20.79
C GLU A 38 -10.81 -6.01 -22.04
N SER A 39 -9.50 -6.24 -22.06
CA SER A 39 -8.66 -6.01 -23.24
C SER A 39 -9.10 -6.86 -24.45
N MET A 40 -9.49 -8.11 -24.24
CA MET A 40 -10.00 -8.98 -25.31
C MET A 40 -11.37 -8.54 -25.81
N ALA A 41 -12.26 -8.09 -24.91
CA ALA A 41 -13.59 -7.59 -25.26
C ALA A 41 -13.54 -6.27 -26.05
N GLU A 42 -12.53 -5.42 -25.83
CA GLU A 42 -12.32 -4.18 -26.59
C GLU A 42 -11.73 -4.41 -28.00
N GLY A 43 -11.40 -5.66 -28.35
CA GLY A 43 -10.79 -6.04 -29.62
C GLY A 43 -9.26 -6.09 -29.54
N TYR A 44 -8.72 -7.31 -29.55
CA TYR A 44 -7.28 -7.56 -29.52
C TYR A 44 -6.78 -8.08 -30.87
N GLY A 45 -6.08 -7.22 -31.63
CA GLY A 45 -5.55 -7.56 -32.95
C GLY A 45 -4.02 -7.64 -32.99
N ALA A 46 -3.47 -8.03 -34.14
CA ALA A 46 -2.02 -8.17 -34.37
C ALA A 46 -1.22 -6.89 -34.07
N GLY A 47 -1.81 -5.70 -34.30
CA GLY A 47 -1.18 -4.42 -33.96
C GLY A 47 -1.03 -4.20 -32.45
N ALA A 48 -1.97 -4.67 -31.64
CA ALA A 48 -1.88 -4.63 -30.18
C ALA A 48 -0.83 -5.63 -29.68
N LEU A 49 -0.83 -6.85 -30.23
CA LEU A 49 0.17 -7.88 -29.93
C LEU A 49 1.59 -7.41 -30.23
N ARG A 50 1.83 -6.75 -31.38
CA ARG A 50 3.15 -6.21 -31.72
C ARG A 50 3.62 -5.17 -30.70
N LYS A 51 2.72 -4.31 -30.22
CA LYS A 51 3.03 -3.30 -29.19
C LYS A 51 3.32 -3.95 -27.84
N ASP A 52 2.50 -4.92 -27.43
CA ASP A 52 2.72 -5.68 -26.21
C ASP A 52 4.04 -6.48 -26.26
N LEU A 53 4.41 -7.02 -27.42
CA LEU A 53 5.67 -7.72 -27.63
C LEU A 53 6.89 -6.81 -27.43
N ILE A 54 6.87 -5.62 -28.04
CA ILE A 54 7.96 -4.63 -27.90
C ILE A 54 8.06 -4.14 -26.44
N ALA A 55 6.93 -3.85 -25.82
CA ALA A 55 6.89 -3.41 -24.42
C ALA A 55 7.38 -4.50 -23.47
N GLY A 56 6.88 -5.73 -23.63
CA GLY A 56 7.30 -6.90 -22.85
C GLY A 56 8.78 -7.21 -23.00
N LEU A 57 9.33 -7.12 -24.23
CA LEU A 57 10.76 -7.29 -24.47
C LEU A 57 11.59 -6.23 -23.75
N THR A 58 11.18 -4.96 -23.87
CA THR A 58 11.89 -3.82 -23.26
C THR A 58 11.94 -3.94 -21.74
N VAL A 59 10.80 -4.24 -21.10
CA VAL A 59 10.72 -4.38 -19.65
C VAL A 59 11.33 -5.70 -19.17
N GLY A 60 11.23 -6.77 -19.95
CA GLY A 60 11.86 -8.08 -19.67
C GLY A 60 13.38 -7.99 -19.54
N VAL A 61 14.04 -7.32 -20.49
CA VAL A 61 15.50 -7.12 -20.46
C VAL A 61 15.95 -6.33 -19.22
N ILE A 62 15.20 -5.30 -18.82
CA ILE A 62 15.49 -4.53 -17.60
C ILE A 62 15.36 -5.41 -16.34
N ALA A 63 14.42 -6.34 -16.37
CA ALA A 63 13.99 -7.06 -15.18
C ALA A 63 14.94 -8.17 -14.75
N ILE A 64 15.74 -8.73 -15.66
CA ILE A 64 16.72 -9.78 -15.32
C ILE A 64 17.70 -9.29 -14.24
N PRO A 65 18.51 -8.24 -14.46
CA PRO A 65 19.45 -7.77 -13.44
C PRO A 65 18.72 -7.26 -12.20
N LEU A 66 17.60 -6.53 -12.36
CA LEU A 66 16.87 -5.97 -11.23
C LEU A 66 16.31 -7.06 -10.30
N SER A 67 15.74 -8.13 -10.86
CA SER A 67 15.14 -9.20 -10.06
C SER A 67 16.18 -9.98 -9.27
N MET A 68 17.35 -10.22 -9.87
CA MET A 68 18.49 -10.84 -9.19
C MET A 68 19.01 -9.97 -8.05
N ALA A 69 19.22 -8.67 -8.31
CA ALA A 69 19.65 -7.72 -7.28
C ALA A 69 18.68 -7.72 -6.09
N LEU A 70 17.37 -7.67 -6.35
CA LEU A 70 16.36 -7.65 -5.30
C LEU A 70 16.29 -8.94 -4.48
N ALA A 71 16.52 -10.11 -5.10
CA ALA A 71 16.67 -11.36 -4.36
C ALA A 71 17.89 -11.35 -3.44
N ILE A 72 19.05 -10.92 -3.95
CA ILE A 72 20.28 -10.79 -3.16
C ILE A 72 20.06 -9.84 -1.98
N ALA A 73 19.45 -8.69 -2.21
CA ALA A 73 19.14 -7.72 -1.16
C ALA A 73 18.17 -8.27 -0.11
N SER A 74 17.27 -9.17 -0.52
CA SER A 74 16.34 -9.89 0.37
C SER A 74 16.99 -11.07 1.10
N GLY A 75 18.30 -11.29 0.96
CA GLY A 75 19.04 -12.32 1.68
C GLY A 75 18.98 -13.72 1.05
N VAL A 76 18.47 -13.84 -0.19
CA VAL A 76 18.34 -15.14 -0.87
C VAL A 76 19.11 -15.19 -2.20
N PRO A 77 19.44 -16.39 -2.71
CA PRO A 77 20.14 -16.53 -3.98
C PRO A 77 19.38 -15.89 -5.17
N PRO A 78 20.10 -15.33 -6.16
CA PRO A 78 19.54 -14.50 -7.24
C PRO A 78 18.44 -15.16 -8.09
N GLN A 79 18.48 -16.49 -8.25
CA GLN A 79 17.49 -17.23 -9.03
C GLN A 79 16.06 -17.08 -8.51
N HIS A 80 15.89 -16.93 -7.19
CA HIS A 80 14.56 -16.83 -6.58
C HIS A 80 13.85 -15.55 -7.03
N GLY A 81 14.61 -14.47 -7.28
CA GLY A 81 14.08 -13.25 -7.87
C GLY A 81 13.63 -13.43 -9.33
N LEU A 82 14.40 -14.19 -10.12
CA LEU A 82 14.02 -14.53 -11.50
C LEU A 82 12.77 -15.42 -11.51
N TYR A 83 12.72 -16.46 -10.68
CA TYR A 83 11.56 -17.34 -10.54
C TYR A 83 10.30 -16.55 -10.17
N THR A 84 10.43 -15.57 -9.28
CA THR A 84 9.34 -14.65 -8.91
C THR A 84 8.84 -13.84 -10.11
N ALA A 85 9.75 -13.23 -10.88
CA ALA A 85 9.40 -12.45 -12.06
C ALA A 85 8.76 -13.31 -13.17
N ILE A 86 9.17 -14.57 -13.27
CA ILE A 86 8.61 -15.53 -14.24
C ILE A 86 7.21 -15.98 -13.79
N ILE A 87 7.09 -16.59 -12.61
CA ILE A 87 5.86 -17.27 -12.18
C ILE A 87 4.82 -16.26 -11.69
N ALA A 88 5.15 -15.47 -10.66
CA ALA A 88 4.21 -14.48 -10.14
C ALA A 88 3.94 -13.39 -11.18
N GLY A 89 4.97 -12.90 -11.87
CA GLY A 89 4.82 -11.87 -12.91
C GLY A 89 3.83 -12.28 -14.02
N PHE A 90 3.90 -13.53 -14.47
CA PHE A 90 2.95 -14.08 -15.44
C PHE A 90 1.55 -14.26 -14.85
N LEU A 91 1.43 -14.92 -13.69
CA LEU A 91 0.13 -15.23 -13.08
C LEU A 91 -0.64 -13.99 -12.65
N ILE A 92 0.03 -12.99 -12.10
CA ILE A 92 -0.60 -11.74 -11.68
C ILE A 92 -1.13 -10.99 -12.92
N ALA A 93 -0.37 -10.94 -14.01
CA ALA A 93 -0.84 -10.33 -15.25
C ALA A 93 -2.04 -11.09 -15.85
N LEU A 94 -2.03 -12.41 -15.77
CA LEU A 94 -3.11 -13.28 -16.27
C LEU A 94 -4.40 -13.12 -15.46
N THR A 95 -4.29 -13.00 -14.13
CA THR A 95 -5.42 -13.10 -13.20
C THR A 95 -5.85 -11.75 -12.58
N GLY A 96 -5.02 -10.72 -12.71
CA GLY A 96 -5.17 -9.42 -12.06
C GLY A 96 -6.20 -8.46 -12.67
N GLY A 97 -6.23 -7.25 -12.11
CA GLY A 97 -7.20 -6.20 -12.40
C GLY A 97 -6.63 -4.99 -13.13
N SER A 98 -5.31 -4.88 -13.26
CA SER A 98 -4.61 -3.78 -13.94
C SER A 98 -4.04 -4.21 -15.30
N ARG A 99 -4.20 -3.36 -16.31
CA ARG A 99 -3.78 -3.65 -17.70
C ARG A 99 -2.28 -3.56 -17.94
N PHE A 100 -1.60 -2.68 -17.20
CA PHE A 100 -0.22 -2.30 -17.51
C PHE A 100 0.76 -2.63 -16.37
N SER A 101 0.22 -3.14 -15.26
CA SER A 101 0.98 -3.55 -14.09
C SER A 101 1.96 -4.66 -14.43
N VAL A 102 3.23 -4.47 -14.07
CA VAL A 102 4.28 -5.49 -14.18
C VAL A 102 4.72 -5.85 -12.77
N SER A 103 4.39 -7.09 -12.41
CA SER A 103 4.68 -7.64 -11.08
C SER A 103 5.93 -8.51 -11.07
N GLY A 104 6.56 -8.59 -9.92
CA GLY A 104 7.78 -9.36 -9.67
C GLY A 104 8.37 -8.96 -8.32
N PRO A 105 9.64 -9.32 -8.02
CA PRO A 105 10.27 -8.86 -6.78
C PRO A 105 10.39 -7.34 -6.80
N THR A 106 10.25 -6.69 -5.63
CA THR A 106 10.31 -5.24 -5.49
C THR A 106 11.22 -4.82 -4.33
N ALA A 107 11.76 -3.60 -4.43
CA ALA A 107 12.63 -3.02 -3.41
C ALA A 107 11.91 -2.86 -2.07
N ALA A 108 10.63 -2.48 -2.08
CA ALA A 108 9.85 -2.29 -0.86
C ALA A 108 9.85 -3.54 0.04
N PHE A 109 9.84 -4.74 -0.55
CA PHE A 109 9.85 -5.98 0.20
C PHE A 109 11.20 -6.34 0.83
N VAL A 110 12.33 -5.80 0.35
CA VAL A 110 13.67 -6.15 0.85
C VAL A 110 13.76 -6.03 2.37
N VAL A 111 13.15 -5.00 2.96
CA VAL A 111 13.23 -4.72 4.40
C VAL A 111 12.40 -5.70 5.23
N ILE A 112 11.38 -6.34 4.66
CA ILE A 112 10.60 -7.39 5.34
C ILE A 112 11.21 -8.77 5.08
N LEU A 113 11.62 -9.03 3.84
CA LEU A 113 12.09 -10.32 3.41
C LEU A 113 13.47 -10.64 3.97
N TYR A 114 14.37 -9.66 4.08
CA TYR A 114 15.71 -9.88 4.60
C TYR A 114 15.73 -10.40 6.04
N PRO A 115 15.02 -9.78 7.02
CA PRO A 115 14.94 -10.33 8.37
C PRO A 115 14.35 -11.74 8.41
N VAL A 116 13.28 -12.01 7.66
CA VAL A 116 12.65 -13.35 7.60
C VAL A 116 13.60 -14.39 7.01
N ALA A 117 14.35 -14.03 5.97
CA ALA A 117 15.35 -14.91 5.37
C ALA A 117 16.52 -15.17 6.34
N GLN A 118 16.90 -14.19 7.16
CA GLN A 118 17.93 -14.36 8.18
C GLN A 118 17.46 -15.27 9.34
N SER A 119 16.23 -15.09 9.83
CA SER A 119 15.73 -15.82 11.00
C SER A 119 15.17 -17.20 10.68
N HIS A 120 14.57 -17.39 9.49
CA HIS A 120 13.88 -18.63 9.11
C HIS A 120 14.40 -19.26 7.80
N GLY A 121 15.44 -18.68 7.20
CA GLY A 121 15.99 -19.15 5.94
C GLY A 121 15.02 -18.95 4.77
N LEU A 122 15.40 -19.53 3.63
CA LEU A 122 14.57 -19.54 2.42
C LEU A 122 13.22 -20.26 2.63
N PRO A 123 13.14 -21.43 3.27
CA PRO A 123 11.86 -22.10 3.52
C PRO A 123 10.84 -21.24 4.28
N GLY A 124 11.26 -20.56 5.35
CA GLY A 124 10.40 -19.66 6.11
C GLY A 124 9.95 -18.45 5.30
N LEU A 125 10.82 -17.90 4.46
CA LEU A 125 10.49 -16.82 3.53
C LEU A 125 9.43 -17.23 2.50
N LEU A 126 9.59 -18.41 1.90
CA LEU A 126 8.64 -18.96 0.93
C LEU A 126 7.30 -19.25 1.61
N MET A 127 7.31 -19.78 2.84
CA MET A 127 6.11 -20.02 3.63
C MET A 127 5.37 -18.72 3.99
N ALA A 128 6.09 -17.68 4.43
CA ALA A 128 5.52 -16.36 4.68
C ALA A 128 4.90 -15.77 3.41
N SER A 129 5.50 -16.02 2.24
CA SER A 129 4.97 -15.60 0.93
C SER A 129 3.66 -16.31 0.58
N VAL A 130 3.57 -17.62 0.83
CA VAL A 130 2.33 -18.42 0.66
C VAL A 130 1.22 -17.88 1.56
N LEU A 131 1.51 -17.66 2.84
CA LEU A 131 0.56 -17.11 3.80
C LEU A 131 0.11 -15.70 3.39
N ALA A 132 1.02 -14.85 2.92
CA ALA A 132 0.70 -13.53 2.41
C ALA A 132 -0.22 -13.60 1.17
N GLY A 133 0.06 -14.53 0.25
CA GLY A 133 -0.79 -14.83 -0.90
C GLY A 133 -2.22 -15.23 -0.48
N ALA A 134 -2.35 -16.10 0.52
CA ALA A 134 -3.64 -16.49 1.08
C ALA A 134 -4.39 -15.29 1.71
N ILE A 135 -3.71 -14.45 2.48
CA ILE A 135 -4.29 -13.22 3.06
C ILE A 135 -4.79 -12.28 1.95
N LEU A 136 -4.02 -12.07 0.88
CA LEU A 136 -4.42 -11.25 -0.26
C LEU A 136 -5.66 -11.80 -0.99
N VAL A 137 -5.74 -13.12 -1.18
CA VAL A 137 -6.94 -13.76 -1.74
C VAL A 137 -8.14 -13.55 -0.83
N LEU A 138 -7.99 -13.74 0.49
CA LEU A 138 -9.06 -13.47 1.47
C LEU A 138 -9.50 -12.01 1.44
N MET A 139 -8.57 -11.06 1.39
CA MET A 139 -8.86 -9.63 1.25
C MET A 139 -9.65 -9.33 -0.02
N ALA A 140 -9.29 -9.96 -1.15
CA ALA A 140 -10.01 -9.81 -2.41
C ALA A 140 -11.45 -10.36 -2.34
N LEU A 141 -11.63 -11.54 -1.72
CA LEU A 141 -12.94 -12.17 -1.51
C LEU A 141 -13.84 -11.33 -0.58
N CYS A 142 -13.27 -10.77 0.48
CA CYS A 142 -13.93 -9.83 1.39
C CYS A 142 -14.10 -8.42 0.80
N ARG A 143 -13.62 -8.17 -0.43
CA ARG A 143 -13.69 -6.89 -1.15
C ARG A 143 -13.02 -5.72 -0.43
N LEU A 144 -11.91 -6.01 0.24
CA LEU A 144 -11.13 -5.04 1.03
C LEU A 144 -10.16 -4.19 0.18
N GLY A 145 -10.13 -4.37 -1.16
CA GLY A 145 -9.21 -3.62 -2.03
C GLY A 145 -9.37 -2.11 -1.94
N ARG A 146 -10.55 -1.63 -1.55
CA ARG A 146 -10.78 -0.19 -1.37
C ARG A 146 -10.20 0.38 -0.08
N LEU A 147 -10.00 -0.44 0.94
CA LEU A 147 -9.56 0.05 2.25
C LEU A 147 -8.15 0.66 2.21
N ILE A 148 -7.36 0.26 1.22
CA ILE A 148 -6.01 0.76 0.97
C ILE A 148 -6.01 2.23 0.52
N GLU A 149 -7.09 2.72 -0.09
CA GLU A 149 -7.23 4.15 -0.45
C GLU A 149 -7.28 5.07 0.80
N TYR A 150 -7.53 4.51 2.00
CA TYR A 150 -7.58 5.27 3.25
C TYR A 150 -6.22 5.41 3.94
N ILE A 151 -5.14 4.83 3.39
CA ILE A 151 -3.81 4.96 4.00
C ILE A 151 -3.26 6.37 3.71
N PRO A 152 -2.94 7.17 4.74
CA PRO A 152 -2.49 8.54 4.53
C PRO A 152 -1.15 8.61 3.82
N GLN A 153 -0.99 9.63 2.97
CA GLN A 153 0.24 9.85 2.21
C GLN A 153 1.47 10.04 3.11
N ALA A 154 1.30 10.61 4.31
CA ALA A 154 2.37 10.74 5.30
C ALA A 154 2.93 9.38 5.73
N VAL A 155 2.07 8.38 5.91
CA VAL A 155 2.48 7.00 6.21
C VAL A 155 3.24 6.44 5.02
N THR A 156 2.71 6.62 3.80
CA THR A 156 3.34 6.05 2.61
C THR A 156 4.72 6.61 2.34
N LEU A 157 4.87 7.93 2.40
CA LEU A 157 6.16 8.61 2.21
C LEU A 157 7.15 8.28 3.33
N GLY A 158 6.67 8.15 4.57
CA GLY A 158 7.50 7.81 5.72
C GLY A 158 8.12 6.42 5.58
N PHE A 159 7.31 5.42 5.25
CA PHE A 159 7.83 4.05 5.06
C PHE A 159 8.70 3.95 3.79
N THR A 160 8.32 4.54 2.65
CA THR A 160 9.13 4.42 1.42
C THR A 160 10.48 5.09 1.58
N GLY A 161 10.52 6.26 2.23
CA GLY A 161 11.75 6.95 2.60
C GLY A 161 12.61 6.12 3.56
N GLY A 162 12.01 5.51 4.57
CA GLY A 162 12.72 4.64 5.52
C GLY A 162 13.31 3.41 4.84
N ILE A 163 12.54 2.73 3.98
CA ILE A 163 13.01 1.57 3.21
C ILE A 163 14.17 1.97 2.29
N ALA A 164 14.06 3.10 1.61
CA ALA A 164 15.14 3.58 0.73
C ALA A 164 16.46 3.77 1.50
N VAL A 165 16.41 4.32 2.72
CA VAL A 165 17.59 4.45 3.59
C VAL A 165 18.13 3.08 3.97
N VAL A 166 17.28 2.15 4.42
CA VAL A 166 17.72 0.80 4.82
C VAL A 166 18.36 0.06 3.64
N ILE A 167 17.77 0.11 2.45
CA ILE A 167 18.35 -0.51 1.25
C ILE A 167 19.70 0.11 0.94
N ALA A 168 19.82 1.45 0.94
CA ALA A 168 21.09 2.12 0.67
C ALA A 168 22.18 1.70 1.67
N THR A 169 21.84 1.55 2.96
CA THR A 169 22.76 1.02 3.98
C THR A 169 23.17 -0.42 3.69
N LEU A 170 22.22 -1.30 3.33
CA LEU A 170 22.52 -2.69 2.98
C LEU A 170 23.43 -2.82 1.76
N GLN A 171 23.32 -1.91 0.79
CA GLN A 171 24.14 -1.94 -0.43
C GLN A 171 25.55 -1.36 -0.24
N LEU A 172 25.80 -0.63 0.85
CA LEU A 172 27.07 0.06 1.03
C LEU A 172 28.26 -0.90 1.14
N SER A 173 28.05 -2.10 1.70
CA SER A 173 29.09 -3.13 1.80
C SER A 173 29.58 -3.58 0.42
N ASP A 174 28.67 -4.02 -0.45
CA ASP A 174 29.00 -4.45 -1.82
C ASP A 174 29.49 -3.28 -2.70
N PHE A 175 28.97 -2.07 -2.48
CA PHE A 175 29.38 -0.87 -3.22
C PHE A 175 30.84 -0.48 -2.93
N LEU A 176 31.26 -0.58 -1.66
CA LEU A 176 32.64 -0.31 -1.23
C LEU A 176 33.55 -1.55 -1.36
N GLY A 177 32.97 -2.71 -1.66
CA GLY A 177 33.67 -4.00 -1.73
C GLY A 177 34.20 -4.48 -0.39
N LEU A 178 33.45 -4.24 0.69
CA LEU A 178 33.81 -4.67 2.03
C LEU A 178 33.46 -6.15 2.23
N ASN A 179 34.40 -6.93 2.76
CA ASN A 179 34.13 -8.29 3.23
C ASN A 179 33.53 -8.24 4.65
N SER A 180 32.33 -7.70 4.78
CA SER A 180 31.57 -7.80 6.03
C SER A 180 31.04 -9.23 6.16
N GLY A 181 31.28 -9.89 7.29
CA GLY A 181 30.59 -11.15 7.64
C GLY A 181 29.06 -10.99 7.72
N PRO A 182 28.34 -11.94 8.34
CA PRO A 182 26.90 -11.82 8.53
C PRO A 182 26.53 -10.47 9.15
N ALA A 183 25.65 -9.71 8.50
CA ALA A 183 25.27 -8.41 9.00
C ALA A 183 24.50 -8.56 10.32
N PRO A 184 24.80 -7.74 11.35
CA PRO A 184 24.03 -7.74 12.59
C PRO A 184 22.54 -7.47 12.33
N GLU A 185 21.66 -7.95 13.21
CA GLU A 185 20.21 -7.76 13.06
C GLU A 185 19.82 -6.27 13.15
N GLY A 186 20.29 -5.59 14.21
CA GLY A 186 19.91 -4.21 14.48
C GLY A 186 20.60 -3.18 13.59
N TYR A 187 19.85 -2.13 13.23
CA TYR A 187 20.30 -1.12 12.26
C TYR A 187 21.54 -0.33 12.72
N LEU A 188 21.63 0.03 14.00
CA LEU A 188 22.80 0.74 14.54
C LEU A 188 24.05 -0.15 14.52
N GLN A 189 23.89 -1.44 14.79
CA GLN A 189 24.98 -2.42 14.73
C GLN A 189 25.47 -2.61 13.29
N LYS A 190 24.58 -2.54 12.29
CA LYS A 190 24.99 -2.54 10.86
C LYS A 190 25.90 -1.35 10.55
N TRP A 191 25.57 -0.15 11.03
CA TRP A 191 26.44 1.03 10.88
C TRP A 191 27.77 0.90 11.60
N ALA A 192 27.76 0.38 12.84
CA ALA A 192 29.00 0.11 13.57
C ALA A 192 29.90 -0.89 12.82
N ALA A 193 29.32 -1.97 12.28
CA ALA A 193 30.03 -2.94 11.46
C ALA A 193 30.59 -2.30 10.18
N LEU A 194 29.81 -1.49 9.46
CA LEU A 194 30.28 -0.78 8.25
C LEU A 194 31.49 0.11 8.54
N ILE A 195 31.47 0.85 9.66
CA ILE A 195 32.59 1.69 10.08
C ILE A 195 33.81 0.83 10.44
N GLN A 196 33.60 -0.30 11.13
CA GLN A 196 34.66 -1.22 11.50
C GLN A 196 35.34 -1.86 10.28
N TYR A 197 34.58 -2.24 9.26
CA TYR A 197 35.11 -2.86 8.03
C TYR A 197 35.62 -1.83 7.01
N LEU A 198 35.38 -0.53 7.21
CA LEU A 198 35.77 0.54 6.29
C LEU A 198 37.26 0.52 5.86
N PRO A 199 38.24 0.18 6.72
CA PRO A 199 39.63 0.04 6.31
C PRO A 199 39.88 -1.06 5.25
N GLY A 200 38.96 -2.01 5.10
CA GLY A 200 38.99 -3.08 4.09
C GLY A 200 38.41 -2.68 2.73
N LEU A 201 38.34 -1.38 2.43
CA LEU A 201 37.80 -0.87 1.17
C LEU A 201 38.55 -1.44 -0.04
N HIS A 202 37.80 -2.03 -0.97
CA HIS A 202 38.34 -2.60 -2.19
C HIS A 202 38.18 -1.63 -3.37
N GLY A 203 39.27 -0.90 -3.69
CA GLY A 203 39.29 0.13 -4.74
C GLY A 203 38.72 -0.31 -6.11
N PRO A 204 39.04 -1.50 -6.63
CA PRO A 204 38.46 -2.00 -7.88
C PRO A 204 36.94 -2.16 -7.82
N SER A 205 36.40 -2.64 -6.69
CA SER A 205 34.95 -2.77 -6.49
C SER A 205 34.28 -1.40 -6.48
N LEU A 206 34.84 -0.45 -5.73
CA LEU A 206 34.37 0.93 -5.69
C LEU A 206 34.37 1.58 -7.07
N LEU A 207 35.42 1.36 -7.87
CA LEU A 207 35.52 1.88 -9.23
C LEU A 207 34.39 1.32 -10.12
N VAL A 208 34.17 0.00 -10.08
CA VAL A 208 33.07 -0.63 -10.83
C VAL A 208 31.71 -0.08 -10.40
N ALA A 209 31.48 0.04 -9.09
CA ALA A 209 30.23 0.56 -8.55
C ALA A 209 29.99 2.03 -8.96
N ALA A 210 31.02 2.88 -8.84
CA ALA A 210 30.96 4.29 -9.19
C ALA A 210 30.73 4.51 -10.69
N VAL A 211 31.41 3.76 -11.56
CA VAL A 211 31.20 3.83 -13.02
C VAL A 211 29.80 3.34 -13.40
N THR A 212 29.32 2.27 -12.76
CA THR A 212 27.95 1.76 -12.96
C THR A 212 26.92 2.81 -12.55
N LEU A 213 27.08 3.42 -11.37
CA LEU A 213 26.19 4.46 -10.86
C LEU A 213 26.22 5.72 -11.75
N ALA A 214 27.41 6.16 -12.15
CA ALA A 214 27.58 7.28 -13.07
C ALA A 214 26.86 7.00 -14.40
N THR A 215 26.96 5.77 -14.92
CA THR A 215 26.23 5.36 -16.13
C THR A 215 24.72 5.43 -15.91
N LEU A 216 24.19 4.92 -14.78
CA LEU A 216 22.75 5.00 -14.47
C LEU A 216 22.22 6.44 -14.42
N ILE A 217 23.04 7.39 -13.94
CA ILE A 217 22.67 8.80 -13.80
C ILE A 217 22.83 9.57 -15.12
N LEU A 218 23.90 9.33 -15.86
CA LEU A 218 24.25 10.11 -17.05
C LEU A 218 23.59 9.56 -18.32
N TRP A 219 23.35 8.26 -18.42
CA TRP A 219 22.79 7.62 -19.62
C TRP A 219 21.43 8.20 -20.04
N PRO A 220 20.45 8.45 -19.13
CA PRO A 220 19.18 9.05 -19.51
C PRO A 220 19.32 10.43 -20.18
N ARG A 221 20.43 11.16 -19.95
CA ARG A 221 20.68 12.47 -20.58
C ARG A 221 21.00 12.37 -22.07
N LEU A 222 21.44 11.20 -22.53
CA LEU A 222 21.74 10.94 -23.95
C LEU A 222 20.46 10.76 -24.79
N LYS A 223 19.28 10.69 -24.16
CA LYS A 223 17.97 10.52 -24.82
C LYS A 223 17.90 9.30 -25.76
N THR A 224 18.70 8.27 -25.48
CA THR A 224 18.67 7.02 -26.24
C THR A 224 17.42 6.20 -25.85
N PRO A 225 16.90 5.34 -26.76
CA PRO A 225 15.76 4.48 -26.47
C PRO A 225 16.11 3.31 -25.52
N LEU A 226 17.40 3.09 -25.25
CA LEU A 226 17.88 2.00 -24.41
C LEU A 226 17.77 2.37 -22.92
N PRO A 227 17.11 1.53 -22.10
CA PRO A 227 17.04 1.75 -20.65
C PRO A 227 18.42 1.76 -20.01
N ALA A 228 18.68 2.69 -19.08
CA ALA A 228 20.00 2.90 -18.47
C ALA A 228 20.55 1.68 -17.70
N HIS A 229 19.68 0.77 -17.24
CA HIS A 229 20.08 -0.42 -16.48
C HIS A 229 20.96 -1.37 -17.28
N LEU A 230 20.65 -1.60 -18.56
CA LEU A 230 21.40 -2.52 -19.42
C LEU A 230 22.84 -2.03 -19.69
N PRO A 231 23.08 -0.81 -20.23
CA PRO A 231 24.44 -0.31 -20.47
C PRO A 231 25.22 -0.15 -19.17
N ALA A 232 24.59 0.24 -18.06
CA ALA A 232 25.27 0.32 -16.78
C ALA A 232 25.84 -1.03 -16.33
N VAL A 233 25.03 -2.08 -16.36
CA VAL A 233 25.46 -3.43 -15.98
C VAL A 233 26.51 -3.98 -16.97
N LEU A 234 26.34 -3.74 -18.27
CA LEU A 234 27.31 -4.16 -19.29
C LEU A 234 28.67 -3.45 -19.12
N ILE A 235 28.68 -2.13 -18.96
CA ILE A 235 29.90 -1.34 -18.76
C ILE A 235 30.58 -1.75 -17.45
N GLY A 236 29.81 -1.92 -16.37
CA GLY A 236 30.34 -2.40 -15.09
C GLY A 236 30.97 -3.80 -15.22
N SER A 237 30.33 -4.71 -15.95
CA SER A 237 30.84 -6.07 -16.19
C SER A 237 32.11 -6.09 -17.04
N LEU A 238 32.15 -5.29 -18.11
CA LEU A 238 33.35 -5.15 -18.95
C LEU A 238 34.52 -4.55 -18.18
N LEU A 239 34.25 -3.57 -17.31
CA LEU A 239 35.26 -2.97 -16.45
C LEU A 239 35.78 -3.97 -15.41
N ALA A 240 34.90 -4.71 -14.74
CA ALA A 240 35.28 -5.76 -13.80
C ALA A 240 36.12 -6.85 -14.46
N TRP A 241 35.72 -7.27 -15.67
CA TRP A 241 36.49 -8.23 -16.48
C TRP A 241 37.88 -7.68 -16.87
N GLY A 242 37.97 -6.41 -17.26
CA GLY A 242 39.23 -5.74 -17.54
C GLY A 242 40.16 -5.67 -16.33
N LEU A 243 39.63 -5.29 -15.16
CA LEU A 243 40.38 -5.24 -13.89
C LEU A 243 40.89 -6.62 -13.47
N SER A 244 40.09 -7.67 -13.70
CA SER A 244 40.50 -9.06 -13.43
C SER A 244 41.76 -9.47 -14.22
N ARG A 245 41.97 -8.94 -15.43
CA ARG A 245 43.20 -9.18 -16.22
C ARG A 245 44.46 -8.61 -15.57
N TYR A 246 44.32 -7.57 -14.75
CA TYR A 246 45.39 -6.93 -13.99
C TYR A 246 45.51 -7.49 -12.55
N GLN A 247 44.98 -8.70 -12.29
CA GLN A 247 44.98 -9.32 -10.96
C GLN A 247 44.26 -8.50 -9.87
N LEU A 248 43.29 -7.67 -10.28
CA LEU A 248 42.40 -6.92 -9.39
C LEU A 248 40.99 -7.50 -9.49
N PRO A 249 40.74 -8.71 -8.94
CA PRO A 249 39.46 -9.39 -9.08
C PRO A 249 38.36 -8.64 -8.34
N VAL A 250 37.21 -8.48 -8.99
CA VAL A 250 35.99 -7.95 -8.39
C VAL A 250 35.05 -9.12 -8.14
N GLU A 251 34.39 -9.14 -6.98
CA GLU A 251 33.41 -10.18 -6.67
C GLU A 251 32.28 -10.17 -7.70
N THR A 252 32.00 -11.35 -8.27
CA THR A 252 30.93 -11.56 -9.24
C THR A 252 29.86 -12.48 -8.66
N LEU A 253 28.73 -12.53 -9.35
CA LEU A 253 27.66 -13.46 -9.03
C LEU A 253 28.15 -14.92 -9.00
N GLY A 254 29.02 -15.29 -9.93
CA GLY A 254 29.62 -16.62 -10.03
C GLY A 254 30.61 -16.94 -8.91
N SER A 255 31.33 -15.95 -8.38
CA SER A 255 32.23 -16.18 -7.25
C SER A 255 31.47 -16.28 -5.92
N ARG A 256 30.34 -15.57 -5.79
CA ARG A 256 29.58 -15.48 -4.54
C ARG A 256 28.54 -16.58 -4.36
N PHE A 257 27.87 -16.96 -5.45
CA PHE A 257 26.76 -17.93 -5.40
C PHE A 257 27.14 -19.22 -6.11
N SER A 258 26.75 -20.35 -5.50
CA SER A 258 26.87 -21.68 -6.09
C SER A 258 25.58 -22.46 -5.90
N PHE A 259 25.36 -23.45 -6.76
CA PHE A 259 24.20 -24.33 -6.72
C PHE A 259 24.62 -25.78 -7.02
N LEU A 260 23.79 -26.74 -6.60
CA LEU A 260 24.00 -28.15 -6.91
C LEU A 260 23.27 -28.50 -8.21
N MET A 261 23.96 -29.17 -9.12
CA MET A 261 23.38 -29.74 -10.34
C MET A 261 22.74 -31.11 -10.04
N PRO A 262 21.83 -31.60 -10.90
CA PRO A 262 21.19 -32.91 -10.73
C PRO A 262 22.16 -34.09 -10.67
N ASP A 263 23.35 -33.95 -11.24
CA ASP A 263 24.44 -34.94 -11.21
C ASP A 263 25.29 -34.88 -9.93
N GLY A 264 24.95 -33.98 -8.99
CA GLY A 264 25.68 -33.75 -7.74
C GLY A 264 26.88 -32.81 -7.86
N SER A 265 27.20 -32.31 -9.06
CA SER A 265 28.28 -31.35 -9.26
C SER A 265 27.90 -29.94 -8.79
N ARG A 266 28.90 -29.10 -8.48
CA ARG A 266 28.68 -27.70 -8.07
C ARG A 266 28.76 -26.77 -9.29
N GLY A 267 27.65 -26.11 -9.58
CA GLY A 267 27.59 -24.98 -10.50
C GLY A 267 27.81 -23.64 -9.80
N TYR A 268 28.20 -22.61 -10.55
CA TYR A 268 28.47 -21.27 -10.07
C TYR A 268 27.51 -20.25 -10.71
N GLY A 269 27.04 -19.28 -9.92
CA GLY A 269 26.08 -18.27 -10.36
C GLY A 269 24.63 -18.76 -10.28
N ILE A 270 23.92 -18.79 -11.42
CA ILE A 270 22.49 -19.10 -11.51
C ILE A 270 22.28 -20.42 -12.24
N PRO A 271 21.43 -21.32 -11.73
CA PRO A 271 21.05 -22.52 -12.46
C PRO A 271 20.31 -22.18 -13.77
N SER A 272 20.83 -22.68 -14.90
CA SER A 272 20.23 -22.53 -16.23
C SER A 272 19.18 -23.61 -16.51
N VAL A 273 18.29 -23.87 -15.53
CA VAL A 273 17.19 -24.84 -15.65
C VAL A 273 15.84 -24.15 -15.47
N LEU A 274 14.79 -24.78 -15.99
CA LEU A 274 13.43 -24.29 -15.79
C LEU A 274 13.05 -24.37 -14.30
N PRO A 275 12.25 -23.43 -13.77
CA PRO A 275 11.71 -23.54 -12.43
C PRO A 275 10.88 -24.82 -12.33
N ALA A 276 11.29 -25.73 -11.45
CA ALA A 276 10.57 -26.97 -11.18
C ALA A 276 9.64 -26.77 -9.98
N PHE A 277 8.56 -27.53 -9.95
CA PHE A 277 7.70 -27.58 -8.78
C PHE A 277 8.45 -28.26 -7.64
N ASP A 278 8.47 -27.62 -6.48
CA ASP A 278 8.87 -28.22 -5.21
C ASP A 278 8.07 -27.57 -4.09
N TRP A 279 7.98 -28.25 -2.96
CA TRP A 279 7.26 -27.72 -1.81
C TRP A 279 8.10 -26.60 -1.17
N PRO A 280 7.49 -25.45 -0.81
CA PRO A 280 8.20 -24.31 -0.20
C PRO A 280 9.11 -24.68 0.99
N TRP A 281 8.66 -25.60 1.83
CA TRP A 281 9.39 -26.08 3.02
C TRP A 281 10.52 -27.08 2.71
N ASN A 282 10.65 -27.56 1.46
CA ASN A 282 11.73 -28.44 1.03
C ASN A 282 12.99 -27.67 0.58
N HIS A 283 12.87 -26.38 0.29
CA HIS A 283 13.95 -25.54 -0.26
C HIS A 283 15.08 -25.19 0.75
N GLY A 284 15.34 -26.03 1.75
CA GLY A 284 16.35 -25.84 2.80
C GLY A 284 17.59 -26.72 2.64
N VAL A 285 18.73 -26.26 3.18
CA VAL A 285 19.95 -27.07 3.27
C VAL A 285 19.77 -28.08 4.42
N GLY A 286 19.32 -29.29 4.12
CA GLY A 286 19.12 -30.34 5.14
C GLY A 286 17.94 -31.28 4.93
N GLY A 287 17.04 -31.00 3.98
CA GLY A 287 15.87 -31.83 3.72
C GLY A 287 14.75 -31.57 4.72
N GLY A 288 13.71 -30.85 4.25
CA GLY A 288 12.38 -30.75 4.84
C GLY A 288 12.32 -30.63 6.37
N ASP A 289 12.57 -29.44 6.91
CA ASP A 289 12.25 -29.16 8.32
C ASP A 289 10.73 -29.24 8.50
N SER A 290 10.25 -30.36 9.04
CA SER A 290 8.84 -30.58 9.44
C SER A 290 8.35 -29.56 10.48
N ASP A 291 9.27 -28.80 11.08
CA ASP A 291 8.98 -27.82 12.12
C ASP A 291 8.34 -26.53 11.60
N LEU A 292 8.45 -26.20 10.31
CA LEU A 292 7.81 -24.99 9.75
C LEU A 292 6.28 -25.01 9.81
N TRP A 293 5.70 -26.21 9.82
CA TRP A 293 4.25 -26.43 9.99
C TRP A 293 3.82 -26.46 11.45
N SER A 294 4.75 -26.33 12.39
CA SER A 294 4.42 -26.22 13.80
C SER A 294 3.59 -24.96 14.06
N TRP A 295 2.72 -25.03 15.06
CA TRP A 295 1.93 -23.87 15.50
C TRP A 295 2.84 -22.69 15.93
N ALA A 296 4.03 -22.99 16.46
CA ALA A 296 5.02 -21.99 16.85
C ALA A 296 5.54 -21.22 15.63
N SER A 297 6.04 -21.92 14.60
CA SER A 297 6.55 -21.29 13.38
C SER A 297 5.47 -20.53 12.62
N LEU A 298 4.25 -21.07 12.54
CA LEU A 298 3.13 -20.33 11.95
C LEU A 298 2.84 -19.04 12.72
N ARG A 299 2.83 -19.06 14.06
CA ARG A 299 2.61 -17.87 14.89
C ARG A 299 3.70 -16.81 14.68
N GLU A 300 4.94 -17.21 14.45
CA GLU A 300 6.07 -16.30 14.19
C GLU A 300 6.02 -15.70 12.77
N LEU A 301 5.57 -16.46 11.77
CA LEU A 301 5.52 -16.00 10.38
C LEU A 301 4.27 -15.18 10.05
N VAL A 302 3.16 -15.34 10.78
CA VAL A 302 1.89 -14.62 10.53
C VAL A 302 2.06 -13.08 10.51
N PRO A 303 2.76 -12.43 11.46
CA PRO A 303 3.00 -10.99 11.41
C PRO A 303 3.74 -10.55 10.13
N ALA A 304 4.78 -11.29 9.73
CA ALA A 304 5.52 -11.01 8.51
C ALA A 304 4.64 -11.23 7.27
N ALA A 305 3.88 -12.33 7.20
CA ALA A 305 2.95 -12.61 6.11
C ALA A 305 1.86 -11.54 5.97
N PHE A 306 1.32 -11.06 7.09
CA PHE A 306 0.35 -9.96 7.10
C PHE A 306 0.96 -8.66 6.58
N ALA A 307 2.18 -8.33 7.00
CA ALA A 307 2.88 -7.15 6.51
C ALA A 307 3.21 -7.24 5.02
N ILE A 308 3.64 -8.42 4.55
CA ILE A 308 3.88 -8.71 3.15
C ILE A 308 2.59 -8.50 2.35
N ALA A 309 1.47 -9.06 2.82
CA ALA A 309 0.17 -8.92 2.17
C ALA A 309 -0.27 -7.44 2.11
N MET A 310 -0.19 -6.72 3.23
CA MET A 310 -0.58 -5.31 3.30
C MET A 310 0.29 -4.45 2.39
N LEU A 311 1.62 -4.55 2.47
CA LEU A 311 2.53 -3.79 1.61
C LEU A 311 2.31 -4.16 0.13
N GLY A 312 2.16 -5.44 -0.18
CA GLY A 312 1.89 -5.93 -1.54
C GLY A 312 0.60 -5.35 -2.11
N ALA A 313 -0.45 -5.31 -1.30
CA ALA A 313 -1.74 -4.73 -1.66
C ALA A 313 -1.63 -3.21 -1.91
N ILE A 314 -0.92 -2.49 -1.03
CA ILE A 314 -0.69 -1.04 -1.13
C ILE A 314 0.07 -0.69 -2.39
N GLU A 315 1.24 -1.29 -2.60
CA GLU A 315 2.08 -1.04 -3.78
C GLU A 315 1.35 -1.40 -5.07
N SER A 316 0.64 -2.53 -5.10
CA SER A 316 -0.08 -2.95 -6.29
C SER A 316 -1.19 -1.98 -6.68
N LEU A 317 -1.98 -1.51 -5.71
CA LEU A 317 -3.08 -0.59 -5.98
C LEU A 317 -2.59 0.83 -6.26
N LEU A 318 -1.58 1.32 -5.55
CA LEU A 318 -0.94 2.60 -5.87
C LEU A 318 -0.37 2.59 -7.29
N CYS A 319 0.28 1.49 -7.68
CA CYS A 319 0.75 1.30 -9.05
C CYS A 319 -0.41 1.33 -10.05
N ALA A 320 -1.52 0.64 -9.76
CA ALA A 320 -2.70 0.65 -10.62
C ALA A 320 -3.30 2.06 -10.76
N VAL A 321 -3.39 2.83 -9.67
CA VAL A 321 -3.88 4.23 -9.68
C VAL A 321 -2.98 5.14 -10.54
N VAL A 322 -1.66 5.00 -10.45
CA VAL A 322 -0.73 5.75 -11.31
C VAL A 322 -0.95 5.41 -12.78
N LEU A 323 -1.10 4.12 -13.12
CA LEU A 323 -1.31 3.65 -14.49
C LEU A 323 -2.67 4.08 -15.04
N ASP A 324 -3.70 4.11 -14.20
CA ASP A 324 -5.02 4.66 -14.54
C ASP A 324 -4.89 6.13 -14.94
N GLY A 325 -4.16 6.92 -14.15
CA GLY A 325 -3.89 8.33 -14.45
C GLY A 325 -3.13 8.55 -15.76
N MET A 326 -2.19 7.65 -16.09
CA MET A 326 -1.42 7.71 -17.33
C MET A 326 -2.21 7.27 -18.56
N SER A 327 -3.11 6.29 -18.40
CA SER A 327 -3.82 5.63 -19.51
C SER A 327 -5.24 6.14 -19.76
N GLY A 328 -5.85 6.81 -18.78
CA GLY A 328 -7.27 7.18 -18.78
C GLY A 328 -8.23 6.00 -18.59
N LYS A 329 -7.71 4.78 -18.34
CA LYS A 329 -8.50 3.58 -18.02
C LYS A 329 -8.61 3.41 -16.50
N ARG A 330 -9.45 2.47 -16.06
CA ARG A 330 -9.65 2.14 -14.64
C ARG A 330 -9.34 0.68 -14.37
N HIS A 331 -8.67 0.43 -13.26
CA HIS A 331 -8.42 -0.92 -12.77
C HIS A 331 -9.58 -1.48 -11.93
N SER A 332 -9.58 -2.80 -11.74
CA SER A 332 -10.43 -3.48 -10.74
C SER A 332 -9.61 -3.80 -9.49
N ALA A 333 -9.80 -3.04 -8.40
CA ALA A 333 -8.99 -3.16 -7.19
C ALA A 333 -9.03 -4.57 -6.56
N ASN A 334 -10.21 -5.16 -6.41
CA ASN A 334 -10.33 -6.50 -5.82
C ASN A 334 -9.78 -7.60 -6.74
N SER A 335 -9.91 -7.44 -8.07
CA SER A 335 -9.31 -8.39 -9.01
C SER A 335 -7.79 -8.27 -9.06
N GLU A 336 -7.24 -7.07 -8.84
CA GLU A 336 -5.81 -6.88 -8.68
C GLU A 336 -5.29 -7.56 -7.43
N LEU A 337 -5.96 -7.40 -6.28
CA LEU A 337 -5.61 -8.12 -5.05
C LEU A 337 -5.70 -9.64 -5.23
N LEU A 338 -6.73 -10.12 -5.94
CA LEU A 338 -6.86 -11.54 -6.25
C LEU A 338 -5.67 -12.03 -7.06
N GLY A 339 -5.27 -11.29 -8.09
CA GLY A 339 -4.11 -11.64 -8.92
C GLY A 339 -2.81 -11.66 -8.13
N GLN A 340 -2.57 -10.63 -7.31
CA GLN A 340 -1.43 -10.57 -6.38
C GLN A 340 -1.43 -11.76 -5.42
N GLY A 341 -2.60 -12.10 -4.87
CA GLY A 341 -2.76 -13.24 -3.97
C GLY A 341 -2.43 -14.58 -4.65
N ILE A 342 -2.97 -14.82 -5.85
CA ILE A 342 -2.68 -16.04 -6.63
C ILE A 342 -1.19 -16.12 -6.98
N GLY A 343 -0.58 -15.02 -7.44
CA GLY A 343 0.84 -14.99 -7.78
C GLY A 343 1.73 -15.33 -6.60
N ASN A 344 1.47 -14.72 -5.44
CA ASN A 344 2.24 -14.96 -4.20
C ASN A 344 1.93 -16.30 -3.53
N LEU A 345 0.75 -16.88 -3.79
CA LEU A 345 0.42 -18.22 -3.34
C LEU A 345 1.17 -19.28 -4.16
N VAL A 346 1.28 -19.10 -5.48
CA VAL A 346 1.82 -20.12 -6.40
C VAL A 346 3.33 -20.02 -6.59
N ALA A 347 3.89 -18.81 -6.71
CA ALA A 347 5.33 -18.64 -6.99
C ALA A 347 6.27 -19.34 -6.00
N PRO A 348 5.98 -19.41 -4.69
CA PRO A 348 6.81 -20.14 -3.74
C PRO A 348 7.01 -21.63 -4.04
N PHE A 349 6.04 -22.26 -4.71
CA PHE A 349 6.14 -23.66 -5.13
C PHE A 349 7.10 -23.88 -6.31
N PHE A 350 7.66 -22.80 -6.86
CA PHE A 350 8.69 -22.82 -7.89
C PHE A 350 9.96 -22.10 -7.41
N GLY A 351 10.11 -21.92 -6.10
CA GLY A 351 11.21 -21.16 -5.48
C GLY A 351 11.13 -19.64 -5.70
N GLY A 352 9.97 -19.09 -6.09
CA GLY A 352 9.76 -17.65 -6.15
C GLY A 352 9.48 -17.06 -4.76
N ILE A 353 10.12 -15.94 -4.43
CA ILE A 353 9.78 -15.13 -3.26
C ILE A 353 8.52 -14.28 -3.52
N THR A 354 8.27 -13.29 -2.67
CA THR A 354 7.14 -12.38 -2.82
C THR A 354 7.26 -11.47 -4.05
N ALA A 355 6.15 -11.32 -4.77
CA ALA A 355 5.94 -10.36 -5.84
C ALA A 355 4.94 -9.25 -5.47
N THR A 356 5.14 -8.07 -6.05
CA THR A 356 4.08 -7.06 -6.22
C THR A 356 4.33 -6.23 -7.48
N ALA A 357 3.36 -5.40 -7.86
CA ALA A 357 3.53 -4.45 -8.94
C ALA A 357 4.62 -3.43 -8.61
N ALA A 358 5.43 -3.07 -9.59
CA ALA A 358 6.41 -1.99 -9.44
C ALA A 358 6.03 -0.79 -10.31
N ILE A 359 5.88 0.38 -9.68
CA ILE A 359 5.51 1.64 -10.38
C ILE A 359 6.45 1.92 -11.54
N ALA A 360 7.77 1.87 -11.32
CA ALA A 360 8.76 2.20 -12.34
C ALA A 360 8.73 1.24 -13.55
N ARG A 361 8.64 -0.07 -13.31
CA ARG A 361 8.54 -1.08 -14.40
C ARG A 361 7.23 -0.95 -15.16
N SER A 362 6.13 -0.73 -14.47
CA SER A 362 4.81 -0.61 -15.08
C SER A 362 4.67 0.69 -15.88
N ALA A 363 5.23 1.80 -15.38
CA ALA A 363 5.31 3.05 -16.13
C ALA A 363 6.21 2.91 -17.37
N ALA A 364 7.32 2.17 -17.28
CA ALA A 364 8.15 1.84 -18.44
C ALA A 364 7.40 0.96 -19.45
N ASN A 365 6.63 -0.03 -18.98
CA ASN A 365 5.77 -0.87 -19.81
C ASN A 365 4.76 -0.04 -20.60
N PHE A 366 4.05 0.86 -19.92
CA PHE A 366 3.10 1.77 -20.54
C PHE A 366 3.78 2.71 -21.55
N LYS A 367 4.92 3.32 -21.18
CA LYS A 367 5.69 4.21 -22.07
C LYS A 367 6.27 3.49 -23.29
N ALA A 368 6.59 2.21 -23.16
CA ALA A 368 7.03 1.35 -24.27
C ALA A 368 5.87 0.96 -25.21
N GLY A 369 4.64 1.36 -24.89
CA GLY A 369 3.47 1.26 -25.77
C GLY A 369 2.54 0.09 -25.46
N ALA A 370 2.68 -0.57 -24.31
CA ALA A 370 1.81 -1.66 -23.89
C ALA A 370 0.31 -1.28 -24.02
N ARG A 371 -0.50 -2.26 -24.39
CA ARG A 371 -1.95 -2.16 -24.62
C ARG A 371 -2.76 -3.10 -23.75
N SER A 372 -2.17 -4.18 -23.25
CA SER A 372 -2.85 -5.17 -22.42
C SER A 372 -1.91 -5.87 -21.42
N PRO A 373 -2.46 -6.68 -20.49
CA PRO A 373 -1.64 -7.52 -19.60
C PRO A 373 -0.72 -8.50 -20.32
N VAL A 374 -0.95 -8.76 -21.62
CA VAL A 374 -0.09 -9.61 -22.44
C VAL A 374 1.35 -9.10 -22.47
N ALA A 375 1.57 -7.78 -22.40
CA ALA A 375 2.92 -7.22 -22.32
C ALA A 375 3.68 -7.72 -21.07
N ALA A 376 3.01 -7.82 -19.92
CA ALA A 376 3.60 -8.33 -18.69
C ALA A 376 3.82 -9.86 -18.74
N MET A 377 2.92 -10.60 -19.40
CA MET A 377 3.13 -12.04 -19.67
C MET A 377 4.34 -12.28 -20.58
N ILE A 378 4.51 -11.47 -21.63
CA ILE A 378 5.68 -11.53 -22.52
C ILE A 378 6.95 -11.17 -21.75
N HIS A 379 6.91 -10.17 -20.88
CA HIS A 379 8.03 -9.85 -19.99
C HIS A 379 8.48 -11.07 -19.17
N ALA A 380 7.55 -11.81 -18.55
CA ALA A 380 7.87 -13.01 -17.79
C ALA A 380 8.53 -14.09 -18.67
N LEU A 381 8.05 -14.26 -19.90
CA LEU A 381 8.67 -15.17 -20.87
C LEU A 381 10.07 -14.72 -21.29
N VAL A 382 10.31 -13.42 -21.45
CA VAL A 382 11.63 -12.87 -21.76
C VAL A 382 12.61 -13.12 -20.61
N VAL A 383 12.15 -12.97 -19.36
CA VAL A 383 12.97 -13.32 -18.18
C VAL A 383 13.28 -14.81 -18.15
N LEU A 384 12.30 -15.68 -18.43
CA LEU A 384 12.50 -17.13 -18.51
C LEU A 384 13.53 -17.51 -19.59
N LEU A 385 13.36 -17.00 -20.80
CA LEU A 385 14.28 -17.23 -21.91
C LEU A 385 15.68 -16.68 -21.61
N GLY A 386 15.75 -15.48 -21.01
CA GLY A 386 17.00 -14.87 -20.60
C GLY A 386 17.72 -15.68 -19.52
N MET A 387 17.00 -16.21 -18.53
CA MET A 387 17.57 -17.05 -17.48
C MET A 387 18.19 -18.34 -18.05
N VAL A 388 17.48 -19.02 -18.95
CA VAL A 388 17.96 -20.28 -19.56
C VAL A 388 19.09 -20.02 -20.55
N ALA A 389 18.98 -19.00 -21.39
CA ALA A 389 19.96 -18.74 -22.46
C ALA A 389 21.21 -17.98 -21.97
N LEU A 390 21.05 -17.06 -21.01
CA LEU A 390 22.13 -16.20 -20.53
C LEU A 390 22.69 -16.63 -19.18
N GLY A 391 22.17 -17.68 -18.54
CA GLY A 391 22.61 -18.17 -17.21
C GLY A 391 24.14 -18.18 -17.01
N PRO A 392 24.92 -18.82 -17.89
CA PRO A 392 26.39 -18.83 -17.80
C PRO A 392 27.03 -17.43 -17.87
N TRP A 393 26.43 -16.51 -18.65
CA TRP A 393 26.90 -15.15 -18.80
C TRP A 393 26.54 -14.26 -17.61
N LEU A 394 25.39 -14.51 -16.98
CA LEU A 394 24.95 -13.80 -15.77
C LEU A 394 25.89 -14.02 -14.58
N ALA A 395 26.64 -15.12 -14.56
CA ALA A 395 27.65 -15.39 -13.54
C ALA A 395 28.80 -14.35 -13.52
N TYR A 396 29.04 -13.64 -14.62
CA TYR A 396 30.08 -12.60 -14.70
C TYR A 396 29.63 -11.23 -14.18
N LEU A 397 28.37 -11.08 -13.76
CA LEU A 397 27.86 -9.81 -13.27
C LEU A 397 28.56 -9.44 -11.95
N PRO A 398 29.21 -8.27 -11.86
CA PRO A 398 29.91 -7.85 -10.65
C PRO A 398 28.94 -7.39 -9.56
N MET A 399 29.14 -7.88 -8.34
CA MET A 399 28.32 -7.51 -7.17
C MET A 399 28.28 -5.99 -6.92
N PRO A 400 29.39 -5.23 -7.05
CA PRO A 400 29.36 -3.78 -6.89
C PRO A 400 28.48 -3.05 -7.92
N ALA A 401 28.31 -3.60 -9.14
CA ALA A 401 27.39 -3.04 -10.13
C ALA A 401 25.91 -3.29 -9.74
N MET A 402 25.62 -4.45 -9.16
CA MET A 402 24.28 -4.76 -8.62
C MET A 402 23.95 -3.88 -7.42
N ALA A 403 24.94 -3.60 -6.56
CA ALA A 403 24.81 -2.65 -5.45
C ALA A 403 24.50 -1.23 -5.95
N ALA A 404 25.23 -0.75 -6.95
CA ALA A 404 24.98 0.55 -7.59
C ALA A 404 23.56 0.62 -8.20
N LEU A 405 23.10 -0.46 -8.84
CA LEU A 405 21.74 -0.56 -9.38
C LEU A 405 20.70 -0.40 -8.27
N LEU A 406 20.86 -1.10 -7.15
CA LEU A 406 19.94 -1.02 -6.01
C LEU A 406 20.00 0.31 -5.29
N MET A 407 21.16 0.97 -5.25
CA MET A 407 21.28 2.32 -4.68
C MET A 407 20.51 3.34 -5.51
N MET A 408 20.55 3.22 -6.84
CA MET A 408 19.72 4.04 -7.73
C MET A 408 18.22 3.73 -7.56
N VAL A 409 17.85 2.46 -7.35
CA VAL A 409 16.46 2.07 -7.08
C VAL A 409 15.98 2.67 -5.75
N ALA A 410 16.79 2.57 -4.70
CA ALA A 410 16.51 3.18 -3.40
C ALA A 410 16.31 4.69 -3.51
N TRP A 411 17.20 5.39 -4.23
CA TRP A 411 17.08 6.82 -4.48
C TRP A 411 15.75 7.18 -5.16
N ASN A 412 15.40 6.47 -6.23
CA ASN A 412 14.16 6.73 -6.97
C ASN A 412 12.90 6.41 -6.15
N MET A 413 12.95 5.39 -5.29
CA MET A 413 11.83 4.99 -4.44
C MET A 413 11.64 5.89 -3.22
N SER A 414 12.69 6.59 -2.77
CA SER A 414 12.63 7.46 -1.59
C SER A 414 11.62 8.61 -1.69
N GLU A 415 11.21 8.97 -2.91
CA GLU A 415 10.40 10.14 -3.21
C GLU A 415 10.85 11.41 -2.45
N ALA A 416 12.17 11.58 -2.26
CA ALA A 416 12.76 12.57 -1.35
C ALA A 416 12.20 13.99 -1.55
N HIS A 417 11.91 14.37 -2.80
CA HIS A 417 11.29 15.66 -3.14
C HIS A 417 9.91 15.85 -2.49
N LYS A 418 9.06 14.82 -2.51
CA LYS A 418 7.74 14.84 -1.88
C LYS A 418 7.85 14.80 -0.35
N ALA A 419 8.79 14.01 0.18
CA ALA A 419 9.06 13.97 1.62
C ALA A 419 9.50 15.35 2.14
N VAL A 420 10.43 16.03 1.46
CA VAL A 420 10.86 17.38 1.80
C VAL A 420 9.72 18.40 1.65
N HIS A 421 8.87 18.25 0.64
CA HIS A 421 7.70 19.11 0.47
C HIS A 421 6.71 18.96 1.64
N LEU A 422 6.39 17.72 2.03
CA LEU A 422 5.54 17.40 3.17
C LEU A 422 6.11 18.00 4.46
N LEU A 423 7.39 17.76 4.76
CA LEU A 423 8.06 18.30 5.95
C LEU A 423 8.03 19.84 6.03
N ARG A 424 7.99 20.53 4.89
CA ARG A 424 7.99 21.99 4.82
C ARG A 424 6.60 22.63 4.81
N ARG A 425 5.57 21.90 4.39
CA ARG A 425 4.26 22.49 4.05
C ARG A 425 3.07 21.83 4.75
N ALA A 426 3.20 20.59 5.22
CA ALA A 426 2.08 19.86 5.81
C ALA A 426 1.79 20.30 7.25
N PRO A 427 0.56 20.07 7.76
CA PRO A 427 0.24 20.26 9.17
C PRO A 427 1.15 19.44 10.09
N LEU A 428 1.32 19.90 11.33
CA LEU A 428 2.16 19.21 12.33
C LEU A 428 1.75 17.75 12.54
N GLY A 429 0.45 17.44 12.50
CA GLY A 429 -0.05 16.07 12.63
C GLY A 429 0.50 15.14 11.56
N GLU A 430 0.45 15.56 10.29
CA GLU A 430 0.99 14.78 9.16
C GLU A 430 2.52 14.65 9.21
N VAL A 431 3.23 15.73 9.61
CA VAL A 431 4.68 15.71 9.79
C VAL A 431 5.09 14.71 10.88
N LEU A 432 4.37 14.67 12.01
CA LEU A 432 4.62 13.72 13.09
C LEU A 432 4.40 12.27 12.61
N VAL A 433 3.30 12.01 11.91
CA VAL A 433 3.04 10.68 11.31
C VAL A 433 4.18 10.26 10.39
N PHE A 434 4.62 11.16 9.50
CA PHE A 434 5.74 10.89 8.58
C PHE A 434 7.03 10.57 9.36
N LEU A 435 7.42 11.42 10.32
CA LEU A 435 8.66 11.24 11.09
C LEU A 435 8.63 9.96 11.92
N THR A 436 7.49 9.62 12.52
CA THR A 436 7.29 8.36 13.24
C THR A 436 7.43 7.18 12.30
N CYS A 437 6.73 7.16 11.16
CA CYS A 437 6.84 6.07 10.18
C CYS A 437 8.27 5.91 9.67
N PHE A 438 8.91 7.01 9.27
CA PHE A 438 10.28 7.00 8.76
C PHE A 438 11.26 6.45 9.79
N SER A 439 11.20 6.95 11.04
CA SER A 439 12.12 6.54 12.10
C SER A 439 11.90 5.09 12.50
N LEU A 440 10.65 4.66 12.70
CA LEU A 440 10.34 3.28 13.05
C LEU A 440 10.76 2.29 11.95
N THR A 441 10.61 2.67 10.67
CA THR A 441 11.04 1.82 9.55
C THR A 441 12.56 1.63 9.53
N VAL A 442 13.32 2.68 9.86
CA VAL A 442 14.79 2.64 9.85
C VAL A 442 15.35 1.90 11.07
N PHE A 443 14.83 2.19 12.27
CA PHE A 443 15.44 1.73 13.52
C PHE A 443 14.84 0.44 14.08
N LEU A 444 13.61 0.08 13.71
CA LEU A 444 12.88 -1.07 14.27
C LEU A 444 12.48 -2.02 13.16
N ASP A 445 11.25 -1.89 12.68
CA ASP A 445 10.65 -2.76 11.68
C ASP A 445 9.57 -1.99 10.92
N MET A 446 9.48 -2.25 9.62
CA MET A 446 8.45 -1.69 8.74
C MET A 446 7.02 -2.08 9.17
N VAL A 447 6.79 -3.29 9.69
CA VAL A 447 5.47 -3.73 10.19
C VAL A 447 5.01 -2.85 11.34
N VAL A 448 5.91 -2.60 12.30
CA VAL A 448 5.65 -1.71 13.44
C VAL A 448 5.41 -0.29 12.95
N ALA A 449 6.22 0.18 12.00
CA ALA A 449 6.09 1.51 11.43
C ALA A 449 4.73 1.76 10.77
N ILE A 450 4.26 0.84 9.90
CA ILE A 450 2.95 0.98 9.25
C ILE A 450 1.82 0.91 10.27
N THR A 451 1.88 -0.04 11.22
CA THR A 451 0.83 -0.21 12.23
C THR A 451 0.68 1.03 13.11
N VAL A 452 1.78 1.51 13.67
CA VAL A 452 1.81 2.71 14.51
C VAL A 452 1.46 3.95 13.69
N GLY A 453 1.98 4.05 12.47
CA GLY A 453 1.72 5.15 11.55
C GLY A 453 0.25 5.34 11.20
N VAL A 454 -0.41 4.25 10.78
CA VAL A 454 -1.85 4.27 10.46
C VAL A 454 -2.69 4.55 11.71
N LEU A 455 -2.35 3.94 12.84
CA LEU A 455 -3.07 4.19 14.10
C LEU A 455 -2.95 5.66 14.53
N LEU A 456 -1.73 6.21 14.53
CA LEU A 456 -1.49 7.61 14.86
C LEU A 456 -2.23 8.55 13.91
N ALA A 457 -2.18 8.26 12.61
CA ALA A 457 -2.87 9.08 11.63
C ALA A 457 -4.40 9.02 11.80
N ALA A 458 -4.96 7.84 12.09
CA ALA A 458 -6.39 7.69 12.36
C ALA A 458 -6.82 8.45 13.63
N LEU A 459 -6.01 8.41 14.70
CA LEU A 459 -6.27 9.16 15.94
C LEU A 459 -6.21 10.68 15.72
N LEU A 460 -5.19 11.16 14.99
CA LEU A 460 -5.05 12.58 14.67
C LEU A 460 -6.20 13.06 13.78
N PHE A 461 -6.58 12.27 12.77
CA PHE A 461 -7.72 12.55 11.92
C PHE A 461 -9.04 12.59 12.72
N MET A 462 -9.27 11.64 13.62
CA MET A 462 -10.43 11.67 14.52
C MET A 462 -10.44 12.94 15.38
N ARG A 463 -9.30 13.34 15.93
CA ARG A 463 -9.17 14.58 16.71
C ARG A 463 -9.47 15.82 15.87
N GLU A 464 -8.96 15.89 14.64
CA GLU A 464 -9.22 17.01 13.73
C GLU A 464 -10.71 17.09 13.37
N ILE A 465 -11.35 15.96 13.06
CA ILE A 465 -12.79 15.91 12.81
C ILE A 465 -13.59 16.32 14.05
N ALA A 466 -13.24 15.83 15.23
CA ALA A 466 -13.91 16.20 16.47
C ALA A 466 -13.76 17.69 16.81
N ALA A 467 -12.66 18.32 16.42
CA ALA A 467 -12.41 19.74 16.61
C ALA A 467 -13.22 20.63 15.63
N MET A 468 -13.73 20.08 14.52
CA MET A 468 -14.65 20.79 13.64
C MET A 468 -16.03 20.97 14.27
N THR A 469 -16.43 20.09 15.18
CA THR A 469 -17.73 20.17 15.84
C THR A 469 -17.75 21.30 16.87
N ARG A 470 -18.66 22.24 16.68
CA ARG A 470 -18.79 23.44 17.51
C ARG A 470 -20.25 23.69 17.84
N ILE A 471 -20.47 24.19 19.04
CA ILE A 471 -21.74 24.77 19.45
C ILE A 471 -21.58 26.27 19.61
N SER A 472 -22.58 27.02 19.16
CA SER A 472 -22.64 28.46 19.35
C SER A 472 -24.04 28.89 19.76
N ASP A 473 -24.09 29.84 20.68
CA ASP A 473 -25.35 30.51 21.02
C ASP A 473 -25.67 31.57 19.96
N ILE A 474 -26.77 31.37 19.24
CA ILE A 474 -27.22 32.26 18.17
C ILE A 474 -28.49 33.05 18.56
N THR A 475 -28.91 33.00 19.83
CA THR A 475 -30.14 33.65 20.33
C THR A 475 -30.22 35.13 19.93
N ASN A 476 -29.10 35.86 20.01
CA ASN A 476 -29.03 37.29 19.68
C ASN A 476 -28.52 37.57 18.24
N SER A 477 -28.52 36.56 17.38
CA SER A 477 -28.06 36.70 15.99
C SER A 477 -28.99 37.65 15.20
N PRO A 478 -28.46 38.48 14.27
CA PRO A 478 -29.28 39.32 13.39
C PRO A 478 -30.36 38.54 12.64
N ARG A 479 -30.13 37.25 12.35
CA ARG A 479 -31.07 36.37 11.65
C ARG A 479 -32.32 36.00 12.47
N LEU A 480 -32.26 36.15 13.80
CA LEU A 480 -33.33 35.78 14.71
C LEU A 480 -34.06 36.98 15.32
N ARG A 481 -33.70 38.22 14.93
CA ARG A 481 -34.27 39.45 15.51
C ARG A 481 -35.77 39.58 15.31
N ASP A 482 -36.29 39.06 14.21
CA ASP A 482 -37.72 39.16 13.86
C ASP A 482 -38.56 38.05 14.53
N TYR A 483 -37.93 37.13 15.25
CA TYR A 483 -38.60 36.04 15.96
C TYR A 483 -38.79 36.39 17.44
N PRO A 484 -40.02 36.28 18.00
CA PRO A 484 -40.23 36.46 19.43
C PRO A 484 -39.72 35.23 20.19
N ILE A 485 -38.47 35.27 20.64
CA ILE A 485 -37.91 34.24 21.52
C ILE A 485 -38.29 34.59 22.96
N PRO A 486 -39.00 33.72 23.71
CA PRO A 486 -39.35 34.00 25.10
C PRO A 486 -38.10 34.30 25.94
N GLY A 487 -38.18 35.24 26.90
CA GLY A 487 -36.98 35.81 27.55
C GLY A 487 -36.07 34.84 28.33
N GLN A 488 -36.52 33.61 28.60
CA GLN A 488 -35.70 32.55 29.21
C GLN A 488 -35.36 31.40 28.24
N TRP A 489 -35.68 31.53 26.95
CA TRP A 489 -35.33 30.57 25.91
C TRP A 489 -34.03 30.95 25.20
N GLY A 490 -33.31 29.95 24.69
CA GLY A 490 -32.12 30.15 23.88
C GLY A 490 -32.07 29.28 22.64
N VAL A 491 -31.33 29.71 21.63
CA VAL A 491 -31.11 28.97 20.38
C VAL A 491 -29.63 28.63 20.25
N LEU A 492 -29.31 27.34 20.38
CA LEU A 492 -27.96 26.82 20.27
C LEU A 492 -27.78 26.10 18.93
N LYS A 493 -26.86 26.59 18.11
CA LYS A 493 -26.53 25.98 16.82
C LYS A 493 -25.36 25.03 16.98
N ILE A 494 -25.53 23.79 16.50
CA ILE A 494 -24.46 22.80 16.43
C ILE A 494 -24.07 22.61 14.96
N VAL A 495 -22.78 22.74 14.68
CA VAL A 495 -22.21 22.51 13.34
C VAL A 495 -21.09 21.50 13.45
N GLY A 496 -21.08 20.53 12.53
CA GLY A 496 -20.08 19.46 12.46
C GLY A 496 -20.64 18.08 12.88
N PRO A 497 -19.83 17.02 12.75
CA PRO A 497 -20.26 15.66 13.07
C PRO A 497 -20.39 15.45 14.58
N LEU A 498 -21.53 14.91 15.02
CA LEU A 498 -21.77 14.52 16.40
C LEU A 498 -21.56 13.02 16.56
N PHE A 499 -20.34 12.65 16.90
CA PHE A 499 -19.94 11.28 17.14
C PHE A 499 -19.27 11.14 18.52
N PHE A 500 -18.99 9.91 18.97
CA PHE A 500 -18.50 9.64 20.33
C PHE A 500 -17.32 10.51 20.78
N ALA A 501 -16.42 10.92 19.88
CA ALA A 501 -15.25 11.73 20.25
C ALA A 501 -15.54 13.23 20.41
N ALA A 502 -16.66 13.74 19.88
CA ALA A 502 -17.02 15.16 19.92
C ALA A 502 -18.25 15.44 20.78
N ALA A 503 -19.19 14.50 20.85
CA ALA A 503 -20.53 14.73 21.38
C ALA A 503 -20.53 15.12 22.86
N ASP A 504 -19.79 14.41 23.72
CA ASP A 504 -19.75 14.72 25.16
C ASP A 504 -19.25 16.14 25.43
N ARG A 505 -18.19 16.58 24.76
CA ARG A 505 -17.68 17.95 24.89
C ARG A 505 -18.73 18.97 24.47
N VAL A 506 -19.35 18.74 23.31
CA VAL A 506 -20.34 19.67 22.73
C VAL A 506 -21.58 19.78 23.61
N PHE A 507 -22.11 18.67 24.12
CA PHE A 507 -23.28 18.68 24.99
C PHE A 507 -22.96 19.16 26.41
N THR A 508 -21.73 18.99 26.90
CA THR A 508 -21.27 19.64 28.15
C THR A 508 -21.21 21.16 28.00
N GLU A 509 -20.70 21.67 26.87
CA GLU A 509 -20.75 23.10 26.54
C GLU A 509 -22.22 23.56 26.39
N ALA A 510 -23.09 22.76 25.77
CA ALA A 510 -24.52 23.03 25.66
C ALA A 510 -25.21 23.14 27.02
N ASP A 511 -24.90 22.25 27.97
CA ASP A 511 -25.43 22.27 29.34
C ASP A 511 -25.11 23.56 30.07
N GLY A 512 -23.88 24.08 29.86
CA GLY A 512 -23.46 25.37 30.40
C GLY A 512 -24.24 26.53 29.78
N LEU A 513 -24.43 26.52 28.46
CA LEU A 513 -25.22 27.54 27.74
C LEU A 513 -26.72 27.46 28.02
N ALA A 514 -27.22 26.28 28.40
CA ALA A 514 -28.60 26.04 28.81
C ALA A 514 -28.87 26.40 30.29
N ALA A 515 -27.83 26.64 31.09
CA ALA A 515 -27.99 26.91 32.51
C ALA A 515 -28.80 28.19 32.75
N GLY A 516 -29.87 28.09 33.56
CA GLY A 516 -30.76 29.22 33.86
C GLY A 516 -31.81 29.52 32.78
N ARG A 517 -31.92 28.70 31.73
CA ARG A 517 -32.94 28.82 30.67
C ARG A 517 -34.12 27.89 30.93
N SER A 518 -35.34 28.36 30.62
CA SER A 518 -36.56 27.55 30.68
C SER A 518 -36.75 26.65 29.45
N GLY A 519 -36.04 26.95 28.36
CA GLY A 519 -35.97 26.06 27.20
C GLY A 519 -34.84 26.41 26.23
N VAL A 520 -34.47 25.43 25.41
CA VAL A 520 -33.41 25.55 24.41
C VAL A 520 -33.85 24.91 23.08
N VAL A 521 -33.67 25.66 21.99
CA VAL A 521 -33.74 25.13 20.62
C VAL A 521 -32.34 24.70 20.19
N LEU A 522 -32.14 23.40 19.97
CA LEU A 522 -30.96 22.85 19.33
C LEU A 522 -31.12 22.89 17.81
N TYR A 523 -30.47 23.85 17.17
CA TYR A 523 -30.46 23.99 15.72
C TYR A 523 -29.34 23.15 15.10
N MET A 524 -29.70 22.10 14.35
CA MET A 524 -28.79 21.03 13.91
C MET A 524 -28.65 20.92 12.38
N ASP A 525 -28.90 22.00 11.63
CA ASP A 525 -28.75 22.05 10.16
C ASP A 525 -27.34 21.68 9.68
N GLY A 526 -26.33 22.04 10.49
CA GLY A 526 -24.91 21.77 10.22
C GLY A 526 -24.42 20.41 10.68
N VAL A 527 -25.29 19.53 11.20
CA VAL A 527 -24.91 18.21 11.69
C VAL A 527 -24.99 17.19 10.56
N SER A 528 -23.83 16.82 10.02
CA SER A 528 -23.74 15.88 8.90
C SER A 528 -23.80 14.41 9.30
N VAL A 529 -23.37 14.10 10.52
CA VAL A 529 -23.29 12.74 11.06
C VAL A 529 -23.73 12.73 12.52
N LEU A 530 -24.59 11.77 12.87
CA LEU A 530 -24.90 11.38 14.24
C LEU A 530 -24.67 9.87 14.41
N ASP A 531 -23.88 9.48 15.41
CA ASP A 531 -23.61 8.08 15.78
C ASP A 531 -24.26 7.71 17.13
N GLY A 532 -24.03 6.48 17.60
CA GLY A 532 -24.56 6.00 18.88
C GLY A 532 -24.02 6.76 20.10
N GLY A 533 -22.77 7.23 20.06
CA GLY A 533 -22.22 8.10 21.10
C GLY A 533 -22.88 9.48 21.11
N GLY A 534 -23.12 10.04 19.92
CA GLY A 534 -23.88 11.27 19.73
C GLY A 534 -25.30 11.19 20.27
N ILE A 535 -26.00 10.07 20.02
CA ILE A 535 -27.33 9.83 20.60
C ILE A 535 -27.27 9.76 22.12
N SER A 536 -26.32 9.01 22.68
CA SER A 536 -26.18 8.85 24.13
C SER A 536 -25.90 10.19 24.82
N ALA A 537 -25.06 11.03 24.22
CA ALA A 537 -24.77 12.37 24.72
C ALA A 537 -25.97 13.32 24.60
N LEU A 538 -26.72 13.27 23.50
CA LEU A 538 -27.96 14.04 23.31
C LEU A 538 -29.02 13.61 24.34
N GLN A 539 -29.21 12.31 24.55
CA GLN A 539 -30.14 11.80 25.55
C GLN A 539 -29.75 12.28 26.95
N GLY A 540 -28.47 12.16 27.31
CA GLY A 540 -27.97 12.66 28.59
C GLY A 540 -28.17 14.16 28.77
N PHE A 541 -28.02 14.96 27.71
CA PHE A 541 -28.32 16.39 27.72
C PHE A 541 -29.81 16.66 27.96
N VAL A 542 -30.70 15.96 27.23
CA VAL A 542 -32.15 16.05 27.41
C VAL A 542 -32.57 15.69 28.84
N ASP A 543 -32.03 14.61 29.39
CA ASP A 543 -32.34 14.16 30.76
C ASP A 543 -31.87 15.20 31.80
N ARG A 544 -30.70 15.80 31.62
CA ARG A 544 -30.19 16.89 32.48
C ARG A 544 -31.01 18.17 32.37
N CYS A 545 -31.46 18.53 31.18
CA CYS A 545 -32.39 19.63 30.95
C CYS A 545 -33.74 19.38 31.64
N ALA A 546 -34.31 18.18 31.46
CA ALA A 546 -35.56 17.78 32.08
C ALA A 546 -35.51 17.85 33.62
N ALA A 547 -34.40 17.40 34.22
CA ALA A 547 -34.17 17.48 35.67
C ALA A 547 -34.16 18.93 36.21
N ARG A 548 -33.87 19.92 35.35
CA ARG A 548 -33.87 21.36 35.68
C ARG A 548 -35.17 22.07 35.28
N GLY A 549 -36.13 21.34 34.70
CA GLY A 549 -37.34 21.93 34.12
C GLY A 549 -37.10 22.71 32.82
N CYS A 550 -35.98 22.48 32.15
CA CYS A 550 -35.63 23.09 30.86
C CYS A 550 -36.14 22.21 29.71
N GLN A 551 -36.89 22.78 28.77
CA GLN A 551 -37.39 22.06 27.59
C GLN A 551 -36.37 22.07 26.43
N VAL A 552 -36.28 20.99 25.66
CA VAL A 552 -35.40 20.88 24.50
C VAL A 552 -36.22 20.73 23.21
N VAL A 553 -35.94 21.57 22.22
CA VAL A 553 -36.51 21.46 20.87
C VAL A 553 -35.39 21.25 19.87
N VAL A 554 -35.34 20.09 19.21
CA VAL A 554 -34.37 19.79 18.15
C VAL A 554 -34.94 20.21 16.80
N ALA A 555 -34.21 21.02 16.04
CA ALA A 555 -34.67 21.59 14.77
C ALA A 555 -33.72 21.33 13.60
N ASP A 556 -34.30 21.11 12.42
CA ASP A 556 -33.62 21.05 11.11
C ASP A 556 -32.56 19.93 11.00
N LEU A 557 -33.01 18.69 11.22
CA LEU A 557 -32.15 17.51 11.13
C LEU A 557 -31.99 17.06 9.67
N GLY A 558 -30.73 16.87 9.25
CA GLY A 558 -30.41 16.17 8.01
C GLY A 558 -30.85 14.70 8.01
N PHE A 559 -30.89 14.09 6.82
CA PHE A 559 -31.37 12.71 6.65
C PHE A 559 -30.59 11.68 7.47
N GLN A 560 -29.25 11.76 7.54
CA GLN A 560 -28.46 10.78 8.29
C GLN A 560 -28.73 10.87 9.80
N PRO A 561 -28.67 12.04 10.46
CA PRO A 561 -29.03 12.16 11.87
C PRO A 561 -30.46 11.71 12.18
N LEU A 562 -31.43 12.13 11.37
CA LEU A 562 -32.84 11.74 11.54
C LEU A 562 -33.02 10.23 11.48
N LYS A 563 -32.39 9.57 10.49
CA LYS A 563 -32.40 8.11 10.36
C LYS A 563 -31.80 7.41 11.58
N THR A 564 -30.71 7.94 12.13
CA THR A 564 -30.05 7.37 13.31
C THR A 564 -30.93 7.51 14.56
N LEU A 565 -31.55 8.68 14.77
CA LEU A 565 -32.50 8.92 15.87
C LEU A 565 -33.72 8.00 15.79
N ALA A 566 -34.33 7.89 14.60
CA ALA A 566 -35.48 7.02 14.38
C ALA A 566 -35.14 5.54 14.64
N ARG A 567 -33.95 5.08 14.22
CA ARG A 567 -33.48 3.72 14.50
C ARG A 567 -33.19 3.46 15.98
N ALA A 568 -32.78 4.49 16.71
CA ALA A 568 -32.54 4.41 18.15
C ALA A 568 -33.83 4.49 18.97
N GLY A 569 -34.98 4.76 18.34
CA GLY A 569 -36.26 4.88 19.03
C GLY A 569 -36.34 6.13 19.92
N MET A 570 -35.61 7.20 19.59
CA MET A 570 -35.73 8.44 20.35
C MET A 570 -37.05 9.14 19.96
N GLU A 571 -38.02 9.09 20.87
CA GLU A 571 -39.35 9.67 20.68
C GLU A 571 -39.48 11.04 21.36
N PRO A 572 -40.36 11.92 20.86
CA PRO A 572 -40.68 13.17 21.54
C PRO A 572 -41.29 12.89 22.92
N LEU A 573 -40.75 13.54 23.95
CA LEU A 573 -41.20 13.43 25.33
C LEU A 573 -42.01 14.69 25.70
N PRO A 574 -43.30 14.56 26.06
CA PRO A 574 -44.16 15.71 26.37
C PRO A 574 -43.52 16.62 27.44
N GLY A 575 -43.32 17.88 27.09
CA GLY A 575 -42.74 18.89 27.99
C GLY A 575 -41.23 18.77 28.24
N GLN A 576 -40.53 17.85 27.55
CA GLN A 576 -39.08 17.66 27.70
C GLN A 576 -38.34 17.71 26.36
N LEU A 577 -38.82 16.98 25.35
CA LEU A 577 -38.16 16.88 24.05
C LEU A 577 -39.19 16.99 22.91
N ARG A 578 -38.97 17.90 21.97
CA ARG A 578 -39.74 18.02 20.73
C ARG A 578 -38.81 18.08 19.53
N PHE A 579 -39.31 17.62 18.38
CA PHE A 579 -38.63 17.73 17.10
C PHE A 579 -39.41 18.65 16.17
N SER A 580 -38.69 19.51 15.44
CA SER A 580 -39.24 20.42 14.44
C SER A 580 -38.51 20.25 13.11
N PRO A 581 -39.20 20.26 11.96
CA PRO A 581 -38.56 20.07 10.67
C PRO A 581 -37.72 21.29 10.25
N SER A 582 -38.00 22.49 10.79
CA SER A 582 -37.23 23.71 10.51
C SER A 582 -37.03 24.56 11.76
N LEU A 583 -36.05 25.46 11.71
CA LEU A 583 -35.83 26.45 12.76
C LEU A 583 -37.03 27.41 12.88
N ASP A 584 -37.57 27.87 11.76
CA ASP A 584 -38.69 28.81 11.74
C ASP A 584 -39.94 28.22 12.42
N GLU A 585 -40.24 26.94 12.15
CA GLU A 585 -41.35 26.25 12.78
C GLU A 585 -41.10 26.00 14.26
N ALA A 586 -39.86 25.68 14.64
CA ALA A 586 -39.48 25.52 16.04
C ALA A 586 -39.76 26.80 16.82
N LEU A 587 -39.33 27.96 16.30
CA LEU A 587 -39.50 29.25 16.94
C LEU A 587 -40.97 29.68 17.02
N LYS A 588 -41.77 29.45 15.98
CA LYS A 588 -43.21 29.75 15.98
C LYS A 588 -43.99 28.95 17.02
N THR A 589 -43.53 27.76 17.38
CA THR A 589 -44.19 26.93 18.41
C THR A 589 -43.82 27.32 19.85
N LEU A 590 -42.90 28.26 20.04
CA LEU A 590 -42.51 28.77 21.38
C LEU A 590 -43.40 29.93 21.87
N THR A 591 -44.08 30.59 20.94
CA THR A 591 -45.06 31.66 21.18
C THR A 591 -46.46 31.10 21.23
#